data_AF-A0A9E5VYY5-F1
#
_entry.id   AF-A0A9E5VYY5-F1
#
_cell.length_a   1.000
_cell.length_b   1.000
_cell.length_c   1.000
_cell.angle_alpha   90.00
_cell.angle_beta   90.00
_cell.angle_gamma   90.00
#
_symmetry.space_group_name_H-M   'P 1'
#
loop_
_entity.id
_entity.type
_entity.pdbx_description
1 polymer ?
#
loop_
_entity_poly.entity_id
_entity_poly.type
_entity_poly.pdbx_seq_one_letter_code
_entity_poly.pdbx_strand_id
1 'polypeptide(L)'
;MEYNRAKAIEYAHKWAYGRNPNYYNFDGIGGDCTNFVSQCLYAGGAKMNYTPDIGWFYISSQKRAAAWTGVEYLYKFLVNNKGVGPYATHRSLEEALPGDILQLSYNNITFGHSLFIVETNPIIYVASHSDNGYNWDNRPYFYYSFSDIRLIHIEGCR
;
A
#
# COMPACT_ATOMS: atom_id res chain seq x y z
N MET A 1 6.05 16.40 7.78
CA MET A 1 5.11 16.01 8.85
C MET A 1 5.40 14.55 9.16
N GLU A 2 5.24 14.08 10.39
CA GLU A 2 5.59 12.69 10.68
C GLU A 2 4.47 11.74 10.23
N TYR A 3 4.83 10.68 9.51
CA TYR A 3 3.92 9.61 9.14
C TYR A 3 3.58 8.78 10.39
N ASN A 4 2.30 8.74 10.76
CA ASN A 4 1.87 8.02 11.94
C ASN A 4 1.61 6.53 11.60
N ARG A 5 2.66 5.72 11.74
CA ARG A 5 2.61 4.27 11.51
C ARG A 5 1.51 3.59 12.32
N ALA A 6 1.34 3.96 13.60
CA ALA A 6 0.31 3.35 14.46
C ALA A 6 -1.11 3.55 13.92
N LYS A 7 -1.45 4.77 13.46
CA LYS A 7 -2.76 5.05 12.84
C LYS A 7 -2.96 4.32 11.52
N ALA A 8 -1.91 4.19 10.72
CA ALA A 8 -1.97 3.44 9.47
C ALA A 8 -2.22 1.95 9.73
N ILE A 9 -1.57 1.38 10.74
CA ILE A 9 -1.75 -0.01 11.18
C ILE A 9 -3.15 -0.24 11.78
N GLU A 10 -3.62 0.67 12.65
CA GLU A 10 -5.00 0.61 13.19
C GLU A 10 -6.03 0.60 12.06
N TYR A 11 -5.82 1.45 11.06
CA TYR A 11 -6.68 1.47 9.87
C TYR A 11 -6.63 0.15 9.10
N ALA A 12 -5.42 -0.41 8.91
CA ALA A 12 -5.24 -1.68 8.22
C ALA A 12 -6.02 -2.80 8.91
N HIS A 13 -5.87 -2.97 10.23
CA HIS A 13 -6.62 -3.98 10.98
C HIS A 13 -8.14 -3.78 10.89
N LYS A 14 -8.60 -2.53 11.00
CA LYS A 14 -10.03 -2.21 10.93
C LYS A 14 -10.66 -2.59 9.59
N TRP A 15 -9.94 -2.37 8.50
CA TRP A 15 -10.49 -2.50 7.15
C TRP A 15 -9.96 -3.71 6.37
N ALA A 16 -9.06 -4.52 6.93
CA ALA A 16 -8.52 -5.70 6.28
C ALA A 16 -9.63 -6.61 5.74
N TYR A 17 -10.67 -6.91 6.53
CA TYR A 17 -11.79 -7.75 6.09
C TYR A 17 -13.02 -6.97 5.61
N GLY A 18 -12.94 -5.64 5.53
CA GLY A 18 -14.06 -4.77 5.19
C GLY A 18 -13.77 -3.86 4.00
N ARG A 19 -14.75 -3.02 3.66
CA ARG A 19 -14.57 -1.93 2.68
C ARG A 19 -14.96 -0.62 3.32
N ASN A 20 -14.02 0.32 3.33
CA ASN A 20 -14.33 1.65 3.84
C ASN A 20 -15.29 2.36 2.88
N PRO A 21 -16.51 2.72 3.31
CA PRO A 21 -17.54 3.27 2.43
C PRO A 21 -17.18 4.63 1.82
N ASN A 22 -16.12 5.30 2.31
CA ASN A 22 -15.62 6.54 1.72
C ASN A 22 -14.85 6.30 0.40
N TYR A 23 -14.51 5.05 0.09
CA TYR A 23 -13.76 4.68 -1.10
C TYR A 23 -14.54 3.67 -1.92
N TYR A 24 -14.37 3.72 -3.23
CA TYR A 24 -15.01 2.78 -4.14
C TYR A 24 -14.46 1.37 -3.90
N ASN A 25 -15.34 0.37 -3.97
CA ASN A 25 -14.95 -1.03 -3.87
C ASN A 25 -14.40 -1.53 -5.22
N PHE A 26 -13.12 -1.86 -5.29
CA PHE A 26 -12.46 -2.35 -6.50
C PHE A 26 -12.44 -3.88 -6.62
N ASP A 27 -13.22 -4.61 -5.81
CA ASP A 27 -13.36 -6.07 -5.90
C ASP A 27 -13.71 -6.53 -7.33
N GLY A 28 -12.99 -7.56 -7.80
CA GLY A 28 -13.24 -8.19 -9.10
C GLY A 28 -12.88 -7.35 -10.34
N ILE A 29 -12.48 -6.09 -10.18
CA ILE A 29 -12.10 -5.19 -11.30
C ILE A 29 -10.63 -4.77 -11.29
N GLY A 30 -9.90 -5.14 -10.24
CA GLY A 30 -8.47 -4.87 -10.10
C GLY A 30 -8.15 -3.56 -9.39
N GLY A 31 -7.02 -3.58 -8.68
CA GLY A 31 -6.43 -2.39 -8.04
C GLY A 31 -6.83 -2.19 -6.58
N ASP A 32 -7.64 -3.09 -6.01
CA ASP A 32 -8.09 -2.97 -4.62
C ASP A 32 -6.94 -3.12 -3.61
N CYS A 33 -5.97 -3.98 -3.90
CA CYS A 33 -4.76 -4.12 -3.08
C CYS A 33 -4.04 -2.77 -2.85
N THR A 34 -3.89 -1.98 -3.92
CA THR A 34 -3.19 -0.70 -3.87
C THR A 34 -4.09 0.41 -3.35
N ASN A 35 -5.40 0.34 -3.63
CA ASN A 35 -6.40 1.20 -3.04
C ASN A 35 -6.38 1.09 -1.50
N PHE A 36 -6.39 -0.13 -0.97
CA PHE A 36 -6.31 -0.41 0.47
C PHE A 36 -5.02 0.11 1.08
N VAL A 37 -3.87 -0.19 0.48
CA VAL A 37 -2.57 0.35 0.94
C VAL A 37 -2.56 1.88 0.91
N SER A 38 -3.11 2.50 -0.12
CA SER A 38 -3.19 3.96 -0.21
C SER A 38 -4.09 4.55 0.89
N GLN A 39 -5.18 3.89 1.22
CA GLN A 39 -6.03 4.28 2.36
C GLN A 39 -5.28 4.18 3.69
N CYS A 40 -4.48 3.14 3.90
CA CYS A 40 -3.64 2.99 5.10
C CYS A 40 -2.64 4.15 5.21
N LEU A 41 -1.93 4.48 4.13
CA LEU A 41 -1.00 5.61 4.09
C LEU A 41 -1.70 6.95 4.41
N TYR A 42 -2.90 7.16 3.85
CA TYR A 42 -3.69 8.37 4.08
C TYR A 42 -4.16 8.46 5.54
N ALA A 43 -4.62 7.35 6.12
CA ALA A 43 -5.00 7.26 7.53
C ALA A 43 -3.81 7.50 8.48
N GLY A 44 -2.60 7.14 8.05
CA GLY A 44 -1.34 7.50 8.70
C GLY A 44 -0.98 8.98 8.64
N GLY A 45 -1.82 9.84 8.04
CA GLY A 45 -1.64 11.29 7.98
C GLY A 45 -0.93 11.80 6.73
N ALA A 46 -0.68 10.93 5.74
CA ALA A 46 -0.15 11.38 4.46
C ALA A 46 -1.19 12.24 3.71
N LYS A 47 -0.75 13.37 3.12
CA LYS A 47 -1.62 14.23 2.32
C LYS A 47 -1.68 13.76 0.88
N MET A 48 -2.85 13.88 0.26
CA MET A 48 -2.98 13.58 -1.16
C MET A 48 -2.22 14.62 -2.00
N ASN A 49 -1.53 14.12 -3.02
CA ASN A 49 -0.82 14.93 -4.00
C ASN A 49 -1.67 14.99 -5.28
N TYR A 50 -2.25 16.15 -5.57
CA TYR A 50 -3.15 16.36 -6.72
C TYR A 50 -2.43 16.79 -8.01
N THR A 51 -1.10 16.60 -8.09
CA THR A 51 -0.37 16.87 -9.33
C THR A 51 -0.98 16.05 -10.48
N PRO A 52 -1.40 16.68 -11.59
CA PRO A 52 -1.94 15.96 -12.73
C PRO A 52 -0.99 14.85 -13.21
N ASP A 53 -1.55 13.71 -13.60
CA ASP A 53 -0.89 12.53 -14.19
C ASP A 53 0.10 11.76 -13.30
N ILE A 54 0.84 12.45 -12.42
CA ILE A 54 1.94 11.88 -11.62
C ILE A 54 1.72 11.98 -10.11
N GLY A 55 0.59 12.52 -9.65
CA GLY A 55 0.27 12.63 -8.23
C GLY A 55 -0.14 11.30 -7.57
N TRP A 56 -0.64 11.40 -6.35
CA TRP A 56 -1.22 10.31 -5.56
C TRP A 56 -2.43 10.85 -4.82
N PHE A 57 -3.63 10.61 -5.36
CA PHE A 57 -4.87 11.13 -4.81
C PHE A 57 -6.07 10.26 -5.20
N TYR A 58 -7.13 10.39 -4.41
CA TYR A 58 -8.44 9.82 -4.70
C TYR A 58 -9.54 10.85 -4.41
N ILE A 59 -10.41 11.10 -5.39
CA ILE A 59 -11.62 11.92 -5.23
C ILE A 59 -12.86 11.05 -5.48
N SER A 60 -12.81 10.21 -6.51
CA SER A 60 -13.83 9.22 -6.85
C SER A 60 -13.21 8.09 -7.66
N SER A 61 -13.98 7.05 -7.95
CA SER A 61 -13.55 5.99 -8.87
C SER A 61 -13.13 6.54 -10.24
N GLN A 62 -13.77 7.56 -10.79
CA GLN A 62 -13.38 8.12 -12.10
C GLN A 62 -12.30 9.21 -12.00
N LYS A 63 -12.10 9.80 -10.82
CA LYS A 63 -11.16 10.90 -10.59
C LYS A 63 -10.16 10.53 -9.49
N ARG A 64 -9.13 9.78 -9.88
CA ARG A 64 -8.03 9.34 -9.01
C ARG A 64 -6.73 9.25 -9.79
N ALA A 65 -5.60 9.36 -9.11
CA ALA A 65 -4.30 9.12 -9.72
C ALA A 65 -4.08 7.63 -9.99
N ALA A 66 -3.32 7.30 -11.03
CA ALA A 66 -2.89 5.92 -11.27
C ALA A 66 -2.13 5.34 -10.06
N ALA A 67 -1.35 6.16 -9.36
CA ALA A 67 -0.62 5.76 -8.16
C ALA A 67 -1.51 5.37 -6.97
N TRP A 68 -2.78 5.77 -6.94
CA TRP A 68 -3.69 5.39 -5.86
C TRP A 68 -4.17 3.93 -5.96
N THR A 69 -4.27 3.37 -7.17
CA THR A 69 -4.80 2.01 -7.38
C THR A 69 -3.89 1.10 -8.20
N GLY A 70 -2.77 1.58 -8.72
CA GLY A 70 -1.84 0.81 -9.54
C GLY A 70 -0.54 0.52 -8.81
N VAL A 71 -0.18 -0.76 -8.69
CA VAL A 71 0.98 -1.27 -7.93
C VAL A 71 2.28 -0.57 -8.36
N GLU A 72 2.61 -0.61 -9.66
CA GLU A 72 3.82 0.02 -10.18
C GLU A 72 3.79 1.56 -10.11
N TYR A 73 2.62 2.16 -10.27
CA TYR A 73 2.48 3.62 -10.18
C TYR A 73 2.64 4.11 -8.75
N LEU A 74 2.14 3.37 -7.75
CA LEU A 74 2.35 3.66 -6.34
C LEU A 74 3.84 3.62 -6.01
N TYR A 75 4.55 2.57 -6.42
CA TYR A 75 5.99 2.47 -6.20
C TYR A 75 6.75 3.66 -6.81
N LYS A 76 6.50 3.94 -8.09
CA LYS A 76 7.13 5.07 -8.80
C LYS A 76 6.85 6.40 -8.12
N PHE A 77 5.63 6.63 -7.65
CA PHE A 77 5.30 7.83 -6.88
C PHE A 77 6.11 7.87 -5.59
N LEU A 78 6.04 6.84 -4.75
CA LEU A 78 6.65 6.83 -3.42
C LEU A 78 8.17 7.07 -3.45
N VAL A 79 8.89 6.40 -4.36
CA VAL A 79 10.36 6.48 -4.41
C VAL A 79 10.88 7.75 -5.08
N ASN A 80 10.05 8.42 -5.89
CA ASN A 80 10.45 9.65 -6.59
C ASN A 80 9.81 10.92 -6.02
N ASN A 81 8.85 10.81 -5.10
CA ASN A 81 8.13 11.96 -4.58
C ASN A 81 9.06 12.87 -3.77
N LYS A 82 9.19 14.12 -4.22
CA LYS A 82 9.91 15.21 -3.53
C LYS A 82 8.96 16.29 -3.00
N GLY A 83 7.67 16.20 -3.33
CA GLY A 83 6.64 17.16 -2.94
C GLY A 83 5.68 16.58 -1.90
N VAL A 84 4.47 17.13 -1.86
CA VAL A 84 3.38 16.74 -0.94
C VAL A 84 3.12 15.24 -0.98
N GLY A 85 2.83 14.65 0.16
CA GLY A 85 2.39 13.25 0.30
C GLY A 85 3.47 12.30 0.81
N PRO A 86 3.19 10.99 0.80
CA PRO A 86 4.12 9.99 1.32
C PRO A 86 5.35 9.84 0.42
N TYR A 87 6.48 9.47 0.99
CA TYR A 87 7.68 9.11 0.25
C TYR A 87 8.40 7.94 0.93
N ALA A 88 9.15 7.19 0.14
CA ALA A 88 9.73 5.93 0.56
C ALA A 88 11.09 5.68 -0.10
N THR A 89 11.82 4.71 0.43
CA THR A 89 13.01 4.13 -0.21
C THR A 89 12.84 2.63 -0.42
N HIS A 90 13.54 2.10 -1.42
CA HIS A 90 13.69 0.66 -1.57
C HIS A 90 14.72 0.15 -0.55
N ARG A 91 14.40 -0.92 0.17
CA ARG A 91 15.22 -1.49 1.25
C ARG A 91 15.23 -3.01 1.21
N SER A 92 16.13 -3.64 1.97
CA SER A 92 16.13 -5.10 2.11
C SER A 92 15.04 -5.55 3.10
N LEU A 93 14.52 -6.78 2.96
CA LEU A 93 13.38 -7.25 3.77
C LEU A 93 13.66 -7.22 5.29
N GLU A 94 14.93 -7.34 5.68
CA GLU A 94 15.38 -7.33 7.07
C GLU A 94 15.23 -5.95 7.73
N GLU A 95 15.12 -4.88 6.93
CA GLU A 95 14.91 -3.50 7.39
C GLU A 95 13.41 -3.15 7.54
N ALA A 96 12.51 -4.11 7.30
CA ALA A 96 11.07 -3.86 7.33
C ALA A 96 10.59 -3.38 8.71
N LEU A 97 9.72 -2.37 8.70
CA LEU A 97 9.01 -1.88 9.88
C LEU A 97 7.49 -1.95 9.68
N PRO A 98 6.70 -2.11 10.77
CA PRO A 98 5.25 -1.94 10.72
C PRO A 98 4.86 -0.60 10.11
N GLY A 99 3.96 -0.62 9.12
CA GLY A 99 3.58 0.55 8.32
C GLY A 99 4.33 0.70 6.99
N ASP A 100 5.27 -0.19 6.68
CA ASP A 100 5.89 -0.32 5.35
C ASP A 100 5.00 -1.13 4.38
N ILE A 101 5.41 -1.19 3.12
CA ILE A 101 4.68 -1.88 2.05
C ILE A 101 5.57 -2.97 1.45
N LEU A 102 4.99 -4.14 1.20
CA LEU A 102 5.58 -5.14 0.32
C LEU A 102 4.84 -5.15 -1.00
N GLN A 103 5.56 -5.28 -2.11
CA GLN A 103 4.95 -5.58 -3.39
C GLN A 103 5.48 -6.90 -3.94
N LEU A 104 4.56 -7.73 -4.43
CA LEU A 104 4.85 -9.05 -4.95
C LEU A 104 4.82 -9.07 -6.48
N SER A 105 5.76 -9.79 -7.08
CA SER A 105 5.73 -10.20 -8.48
C SER A 105 5.48 -11.71 -8.58
N TYR A 106 4.61 -12.10 -9.49
CA TYR A 106 4.29 -13.51 -9.76
C TYR A 106 5.02 -14.08 -10.98
N ASN A 107 5.73 -13.22 -11.74
CA ASN A 107 6.35 -13.57 -13.01
C ASN A 107 7.79 -13.05 -13.17
N ASN A 108 8.36 -12.39 -12.15
CA ASN A 108 9.67 -11.73 -12.18
C ASN A 108 9.84 -10.62 -13.24
N ILE A 109 8.74 -10.13 -13.80
CA ILE A 109 8.74 -9.08 -14.82
C ILE A 109 8.02 -7.84 -14.30
N THR A 110 6.86 -8.01 -13.66
CA THR A 110 6.04 -6.92 -13.15
C THR A 110 5.56 -7.20 -11.73
N PHE A 111 5.47 -6.16 -10.90
CA PHE A 111 4.83 -6.24 -9.59
C PHE A 111 3.33 -6.07 -9.74
N GLY A 112 2.57 -6.98 -9.14
CA GLY A 112 1.13 -7.12 -9.34
C GLY A 112 0.28 -7.05 -8.08
N HIS A 113 0.88 -7.04 -6.89
CA HIS A 113 0.12 -7.04 -5.64
C HIS A 113 0.80 -6.21 -4.56
N SER A 114 0.04 -5.37 -3.87
CA SER A 114 0.51 -4.54 -2.75
C SER A 114 -0.01 -5.08 -1.42
N LEU A 115 0.87 -5.19 -0.44
CA LEU A 115 0.60 -5.65 0.92
C LEU A 115 1.03 -4.57 1.92
N PHE A 116 0.28 -4.39 3.01
CA PHE A 116 0.62 -3.47 4.09
C PHE A 116 1.21 -4.23 5.28
N ILE A 117 2.40 -3.87 5.75
CA ILE A 117 3.04 -4.55 6.89
C ILE A 117 2.41 -4.07 8.19
N VAL A 118 1.92 -4.99 9.01
CA VAL A 118 1.28 -4.69 10.31
C VAL A 118 2.15 -5.07 11.51
N GLU A 119 3.05 -6.04 11.36
CA GLU A 119 3.95 -6.52 12.42
C GLU A 119 5.24 -7.08 11.78
N THR A 120 6.39 -6.99 12.46
CA THR A 120 7.68 -7.50 11.94
C THR A 120 8.43 -8.41 12.90
N ASN A 121 7.91 -8.63 14.12
CA ASN A 121 8.50 -9.51 15.11
C ASN A 121 7.50 -10.60 15.55
N PRO A 122 7.83 -11.90 15.48
CA PRO A 122 9.10 -12.51 15.05
C PRO A 122 9.24 -12.66 13.53
N ILE A 123 8.17 -12.41 12.78
CA ILE A 123 8.10 -12.54 11.32
C ILE A 123 7.27 -11.38 10.77
N ILE A 124 7.39 -11.11 9.47
CA ILE A 124 6.59 -10.07 8.82
C ILE A 124 5.15 -10.58 8.60
N TYR A 125 4.21 -9.90 9.25
CA TYR A 125 2.78 -10.06 9.02
C TYR A 125 2.23 -8.89 8.20
N VAL A 126 1.27 -9.20 7.34
CA VAL A 126 0.63 -8.22 6.46
C VAL A 126 -0.88 -8.23 6.57
N ALA A 127 -1.46 -7.07 6.27
CA ALA A 127 -2.85 -6.92 5.88
C ALA A 127 -2.94 -6.61 4.37
N SER A 128 -3.95 -7.13 3.69
CA SER A 128 -4.16 -6.87 2.26
C SER A 128 -5.58 -7.16 1.79
N HIS A 129 -5.92 -6.52 0.66
CA HIS A 129 -7.06 -6.89 -0.16
C HIS A 129 -6.58 -7.57 -1.44
N SER A 130 -7.34 -8.54 -1.96
CA SER A 130 -7.05 -9.21 -3.23
C SER A 130 -8.26 -9.22 -4.16
N ASP A 131 -8.01 -9.20 -5.47
CA ASP A 131 -9.07 -9.06 -6.48
C ASP A 131 -10.10 -10.20 -6.50
N ASN A 132 -9.78 -11.35 -5.89
CA ASN A 132 -10.67 -12.51 -5.75
C ASN A 132 -11.41 -12.56 -4.39
N GLY A 133 -11.42 -11.46 -3.61
CA GLY A 133 -12.05 -11.39 -2.28
C GLY A 133 -11.25 -12.05 -1.16
N TYR A 134 -10.05 -12.58 -1.45
CA TYR A 134 -9.13 -13.09 -0.43
C TYR A 134 -8.44 -11.94 0.28
N ASN A 135 -9.09 -11.47 1.34
CA ASN A 135 -8.57 -10.43 2.20
C ASN A 135 -7.98 -11.04 3.46
N TRP A 136 -6.92 -10.42 3.98
CA TRP A 136 -6.19 -10.96 5.11
C TRP A 136 -5.80 -9.85 6.07
N ASP A 137 -5.85 -10.18 7.36
CA ASP A 137 -5.19 -9.47 8.44
C ASP A 137 -4.23 -10.43 9.13
N ASN A 138 -3.12 -9.91 9.66
CA ASN A 138 -2.10 -10.69 10.37
C ASN A 138 -1.68 -11.99 9.64
N ARG A 139 -1.51 -11.94 8.32
CA ARG A 139 -1.05 -13.09 7.53
C ARG A 139 0.47 -13.00 7.35
N PRO A 140 1.24 -14.06 7.66
CA PRO A 140 2.65 -14.08 7.30
C PRO A 140 2.86 -13.91 5.79
N TYR A 141 3.77 -13.02 5.38
CA TYR A 141 3.97 -12.69 3.97
C TYR A 141 4.38 -13.92 3.11
N PHE A 142 5.07 -14.90 3.68
CA PHE A 142 5.51 -16.11 2.97
C PHE A 142 4.38 -17.09 2.64
N TYR A 143 3.15 -16.86 3.12
CA TYR A 143 1.97 -17.62 2.69
C TYR A 143 1.41 -17.14 1.34
N TYR A 144 1.97 -16.09 0.74
CA TYR A 144 1.73 -15.72 -0.64
C TYR A 144 2.71 -16.47 -1.54
N SER A 145 2.23 -16.95 -2.69
CA SER A 145 3.13 -17.44 -3.74
C SER A 145 3.61 -16.25 -4.56
N PHE A 146 4.91 -16.05 -4.65
CA PHE A 146 5.53 -15.00 -5.46
C PHE A 146 6.88 -15.49 -5.97
N SER A 147 7.33 -14.89 -7.06
CA SER A 147 8.64 -15.16 -7.66
C SER A 147 9.67 -14.09 -7.28
N ASP A 148 9.21 -12.87 -6.99
CA ASP A 148 10.03 -11.76 -6.50
C ASP A 148 9.22 -10.84 -5.57
N ILE A 149 9.91 -10.12 -4.71
CA ILE A 149 9.35 -9.25 -3.66
C ILE A 149 10.23 -8.02 -3.47
N ARG A 150 9.59 -6.86 -3.30
CA ARG A 150 10.28 -5.62 -2.93
C ARG A 150 9.70 -4.99 -1.68
N LEU A 151 10.58 -4.53 -0.79
CA LEU A 151 10.22 -3.71 0.35
C LEU A 151 10.26 -2.23 -0.04
N ILE A 152 9.19 -1.53 0.31
CA ILE A 152 9.05 -0.08 0.17
C ILE A 152 8.95 0.49 1.59
N HIS A 153 10.07 0.99 2.08
CA HIS A 153 10.21 1.54 3.43
C HIS A 153 9.68 2.97 3.48
N ILE A 154 8.62 3.22 4.26
CA ILE A 154 8.00 4.54 4.34
C ILE A 154 8.83 5.46 5.23
N GLU A 155 9.51 6.41 4.61
CA GLU A 155 10.39 7.36 5.30
C GLU A 155 9.61 8.49 5.99
N GLY A 156 8.42 8.83 5.47
CA GLY A 156 7.58 9.87 6.05
C GLY A 156 6.57 10.47 5.06
N CYS A 157 6.06 11.65 5.41
CA CYS A 157 5.17 12.44 4.55
C CYS A 157 5.53 13.94 4.56
N ARG A 158 5.22 14.63 3.47
CA ARG A 158 5.47 16.07 3.29
C ARG A 158 4.17 16.84 3.17
#